data_AF-A0A6M0C780-F1
#
_entry.id   AF-A0A6M0C780-F1
#
_cell.length_a   1.000
_cell.length_b   1.000
_cell.length_c   1.000
_cell.angle_alpha   90.00
_cell.angle_beta   90.00
_cell.angle_gamma   90.00
#
_symmetry.space_group_name_H-M   'P 1'
#
loop_
_entity.id
_entity.type
_entity.pdbx_description
1 polymer ?
#
loop_
_entity_poly.entity_id
_entity_poly.type
_entity_poly.pdbx_seq_one_letter_code
_entity_poly.pdbx_strand_id
1 'polypeptide(L)' 'MIVSPSDLTPVLTARARLGEGPVWDARSQILYWVDIYNHRVHQFNPETGRNRFIEVGQTVGAIALVESSQESQGNDESPQ' A
#
# COMPACT_ATOMS: atom_id res chain seq x y z
N MET A 1 24.05 -3.71 -14.71
CA MET A 1 24.17 -2.76 -13.58
C MET A 1 24.42 -3.60 -12.33
N ILE A 2 25.59 -3.46 -11.71
CA ILE A 2 25.88 -4.07 -10.41
C ILE A 2 25.67 -2.95 -9.40
N VAL A 3 24.65 -3.08 -8.56
CA VAL A 3 24.44 -2.19 -7.40
C VAL A 3 25.36 -2.66 -6.30
N SER A 4 26.19 -1.77 -5.76
CA SER A 4 26.97 -2.08 -4.57
C SER A 4 26.04 -2.10 -3.36
N PRO A 5 26.27 -2.97 -2.35
CA PRO A 5 25.54 -2.90 -1.09
C PRO A 5 25.65 -1.54 -0.40
N SER A 6 26.73 -0.78 -0.64
CA SER A 6 26.90 0.59 -0.15
C SER A 6 25.92 1.59 -0.77
N ASP A 7 25.33 1.25 -1.91
CA ASP A 7 24.38 2.11 -2.64
C ASP A 7 22.94 1.94 -2.12
N LEU A 8 22.73 1.01 -1.17
CA LEU A 8 21.44 0.71 -0.58
C LEU A 8 21.37 1.30 0.83
N THR A 9 20.39 2.18 1.05
CA THR A 9 20.09 2.71 2.38
C THR A 9 18.74 2.18 2.84
N PRO A 10 18.63 1.61 4.06
CA PRO A 10 17.33 1.22 4.62
C PRO A 10 16.40 2.44 4.75
N VAL A 11 15.21 2.34 4.19
CA VAL A 11 14.20 3.42 4.26
C VAL A 11 13.20 3.24 5.42
N LEU A 12 13.12 2.04 6.00
CA LEU A 12 12.17 1.71 7.06
C LEU A 12 12.69 0.60 7.97
N THR A 13 12.68 0.82 9.28
CA THR A 13 12.87 -0.25 10.28
C THR A 13 11.51 -0.83 10.66
N ALA A 14 10.99 -1.74 9.84
CA ALA A 14 9.59 -2.19 9.93
C ALA A 14 9.30 -3.11 11.12
N ARG A 15 10.29 -3.90 11.59
CA ARG A 15 10.11 -4.96 12.61
C ARG A 15 8.96 -5.93 12.30
N ALA A 16 8.73 -6.20 11.01
CA ALA A 16 7.73 -7.15 10.56
C ALA A 16 8.10 -8.58 10.97
N ARG A 17 7.08 -9.43 11.21
CA ARG A 17 7.34 -10.87 11.40
C ARG A 17 7.59 -11.55 10.05
N LEU A 18 6.80 -11.19 9.03
CA LEU A 18 7.06 -11.55 7.63
C LEU A 18 6.49 -10.46 6.72
N GLY A 19 7.37 -9.56 6.26
CA GLY A 19 7.01 -8.48 5.34
C GLY A 19 7.07 -8.96 3.89
N GLU A 20 5.95 -8.86 3.17
CA GLU A 20 5.79 -9.38 1.81
C GLU A 20 4.85 -8.52 0.95
N GLY A 21 4.73 -8.87 -0.33
CA GLY A 21 3.74 -8.28 -1.24
C GLY A 21 3.82 -6.77 -1.40
N PRO A 22 4.99 -6.19 -1.72
CA PRO A 22 5.11 -4.74 -1.95
C PRO A 22 4.32 -4.31 -3.18
N VAL A 23 3.47 -3.29 -3.02
CA VAL A 23 2.68 -2.68 -4.09
C VAL A 23 2.85 -1.17 -4.03
N TRP A 24 3.33 -0.57 -5.13
CA TRP A 24 3.52 0.87 -5.23
C TRP A 24 2.30 1.54 -5.85
N ASP A 25 1.68 2.48 -5.13
CA ASP A 25 0.70 3.39 -5.71
C ASP A 25 1.40 4.65 -6.20
N ALA A 26 1.59 4.73 -7.52
CA ALA A 26 2.23 5.88 -8.16
C ALA A 26 1.39 7.17 -8.06
N ARG A 27 0.06 7.09 -7.88
CA ARG A 27 -0.78 8.28 -7.77
C ARG A 27 -0.59 8.97 -6.42
N SER A 28 -0.53 8.19 -5.33
CA SER A 28 -0.36 8.72 -3.97
C SER A 28 1.08 8.72 -3.46
N GLN A 29 2.02 8.11 -4.20
CA GLN A 29 3.41 7.91 -3.79
C GLN A 29 3.52 7.12 -2.46
N ILE A 30 2.71 6.07 -2.33
CA ILE A 30 2.65 5.21 -1.14
C ILE A 30 3.05 3.78 -1.51
N LEU A 31 3.91 3.19 -0.68
CA LEU A 31 4.21 1.77 -0.71
C LEU A 31 3.29 1.03 0.26
N TYR A 32 2.44 0.16 -0.29
CA TYR A 32 1.68 -0.81 0.48
C TYR A 32 2.44 -2.13 0.57
N TRP A 33 2.29 -2.85 1.67
CA TRP A 33 2.87 -4.18 1.86
C TRP A 33 2.16 -4.89 3.02
N VAL A 34 2.36 -6.20 3.18
CA VAL A 34 1.71 -7.00 4.23
C VAL A 34 2.71 -7.50 5.27
N ASP A 35 2.33 -7.46 6.54
CA ASP A 35 3.00 -8.22 7.60
C ASP A 35 2.14 -9.44 7.93
N ILE A 36 2.40 -10.54 7.22
CA ILE A 36 1.48 -11.69 7.10
C ILE A 36 1.05 -12.22 8.47
N TYR A 37 2.02 -12.44 9.34
CA TYR A 37 1.80 -13.11 10.62
C TYR A 37 1.50 -12.16 11.79
N ASN A 38 1.60 -10.85 11.58
CA ASN A 38 1.07 -9.86 12.52
C ASN A 38 -0.29 -9.31 12.07
N HIS A 39 -0.88 -9.85 11.00
CA HIS A 39 -2.21 -9.49 10.50
C HIS A 39 -2.36 -8.01 10.13
N ARG A 40 -1.34 -7.44 9.48
CA ARG A 40 -1.31 -6.01 9.15
C ARG A 40 -1.12 -5.75 7.67
N VAL A 41 -1.83 -4.74 7.18
CA VAL A 41 -1.55 -4.08 5.90
C VAL A 41 -0.90 -2.74 6.18
N HIS A 42 0.33 -2.58 5.72
CA HIS A 42 1.12 -1.38 5.93
C HIS A 42 0.98 -0.37 4.80
N GLN A 43 1.16 0.90 5.15
CA GLN A 43 1.22 2.06 4.27
C GLN A 43 2.46 2.87 4.64
N PHE A 44 3.42 2.92 3.73
CA PHE A 44 4.67 3.64 3.92
C PHE A 44 4.79 4.78 2.91
N ASN A 45 4.92 6.00 3.41
CA ASN A 45 5.22 7.18 2.62
C ASN A 45 6.75 7.45 2.69
N PRO A 46 7.50 7.26 1.60
CA PRO A 46 8.96 7.42 1.62
C PRO A 46 9.42 8.87 1.73
N GLU A 47 8.63 9.84 1.26
CA GLU A 47 8.95 11.27 1.35
C GLU A 47 8.99 11.77 2.81
N THR A 48 8.04 11.30 3.62
CA THR A 48 7.89 11.71 5.03
C THR A 48 8.48 10.70 6.02
N GLY A 49 8.84 9.50 5.56
CA GLY A 49 9.22 8.36 6.40
C GLY A 49 8.06 7.79 7.24
N ARG A 50 6.82 8.24 7.04
CA ARG A 50 5.67 7.81 7.85
C ARG A 50 5.22 6.41 7.45
N ASN A 51 5.23 5.50 8.42
CA ASN A 51 4.67 4.15 8.30
C ASN A 51 3.44 4.01 9.20
N ARG A 52 2.33 3.54 8.64
CA ARG A 52 1.11 3.20 9.38
C ARG A 52 0.63 1.82 8.94
N PHE A 53 -0.28 1.22 9.70
CA PHE A 53 -0.90 -0.03 9.31
C PHE A 53 -2.37 -0.09 9.70
N ILE A 54 -3.08 -1.00 9.06
CA ILE A 54 -4.43 -1.42 9.40
C ILE A 54 -4.31 -2.87 9.89
N GLU A 55 -4.88 -3.15 11.06
CA GLU A 55 -5.03 -4.51 11.57
C GLU A 55 -6.22 -5.17 10.86
N VAL A 56 -6.00 -6.32 10.24
CA VAL A 56 -7.04 -7.05 9.48
C VAL A 56 -7.57 -8.29 10.23
N GLY A 57 -6.98 -8.61 11.38
CA GLY A 57 -7.45 -9.66 12.30
C GLY A 57 -7.18 -11.11 11.87
N GLN A 58 -6.56 -11.30 10.71
CA GLN A 58 -6.20 -12.61 10.16
C GLN A 58 -4.96 -12.51 9.26
N THR A 59 -4.41 -13.65 8.87
CA THR A 59 -3.30 -13.70 7.91
C THR A 59 -3.72 -13.13 6.56
N VAL A 60 -2.93 -12.21 6.02
CA VAL A 60 -3.16 -11.59 4.71
C VAL A 60 -2.00 -11.95 3.77
N GLY A 61 -2.30 -12.67 2.69
CA GLY A 61 -1.29 -13.17 1.75
C GLY A 61 -1.01 -12.26 0.56
N ALA A 62 -1.95 -11.40 0.19
CA ALA A 62 -1.82 -10.51 -0.97
C ALA A 62 -2.72 -9.28 -0.83
N ILE A 63 -2.33 -8.20 -1.51
CA ILE A 63 -3.08 -6.95 -1.65
C ILE A 63 -2.94 -6.47 -3.11
N ALA A 64 -3.91 -5.69 -3.60
CA ALA A 64 -3.88 -5.06 -4.91
C ALA A 64 -4.54 -3.69 -4.86
N LEU A 65 -4.07 -2.77 -5.69
CA LEU A 65 -4.74 -1.48 -5.90
C LEU A 65 -6.03 -1.70 -6.69
N VAL A 66 -7.07 -0.98 -6.31
CA VAL A 66 -8.34 -0.96 -7.05
C VAL A 66 -8.53 0.44 -7.62
N GLU A 67 -9.07 0.53 -8.84
CA GLU A 67 -9.53 1.83 -9.33
C GLU A 67 -10.86 2.17 -8.66
N SER A 68 -11.01 3.42 -8.22
CA SER A 68 -12.31 3.93 -7.80
C SER A 68 -13.18 4.08 -9.04
N SER A 69 -14.27 3.32 -9.13
CA SER A 69 -15.32 3.58 -10.12
C SER A 69 -15.89 4.98 -9.88
N GLN A 70 -15.87 5.84 -10.89
CA GLN A 70 -16.68 7.05 -10.87
C GLN A 70 -18.12 6.65 -11.17
N GLU A 71 -18.98 6.63 -10.15
CA GLU A 71 -20.42 6.50 -10.35
C GLU A 71 -20.90 7.74 -11.12
N SER A 72 -21.16 7.58 -12.42
CA SER A 72 -21.79 8.65 -13.20
C SER A 72 -23.23 8.75 -12.74
N GLN A 73 -23.53 9.73 -11.88
CA GLN A 73 -24.90 10.14 -11.59
C GLN A 73 -25.54 10.58 -12.91
N GLY A 74 -26.32 9.69 -13.51
CA GLY A 74 -27.21 10.04 -14.61
C GLY A 74 -28.28 10.96 -14.06
N ASN A 75 -28.17 12.27 -14.36
CA ASN A 75 -29.30 13.17 -14.29
C ASN A 75 -30.22 12.83 -15.46
N ASP A 76 -31.11 11.86 -15.28
CA ASP A 76 -32.32 11.74 -16.11
C ASP A 76 -33.43 12.56 -15.47
N GLU A 77 -33.31 13.89 -15.59
CA GLU A 77 -34.47 14.77 -15.47
C GLU A 77 -35.21 14.75 -16.81
N SER A 78 -36.14 13.82 -16.96
CA SER A 78 -37.21 13.93 -17.95
C SER A 78 -38.33 14.81 -17.37
N PRO A 79 -38.64 15.98 -17.94
CA PRO A 79 -39.80 16.76 -17.54
C PRO A 79 -41.10 16.03 -17.90
N GLN A 80 -42.07 16.10 -17.00
CA GLN A 80 -43.48 15.71 -17.20
C GLN A 80 -44.06 16.29 -18.49
#